data_AF-A0A075GIQ2-F1
#
_entry.id   AF-A0A075GIQ2-F1
#
_cell.length_a   1.000
_cell.length_b   1.000
_cell.length_c   1.000
_cell.angle_alpha   90.00
_cell.angle_beta   90.00
_cell.angle_gamma   90.00
#
_symmetry.space_group_name_H-M   'P 1'
#
loop_
_entity.id
_entity.type
_entity.pdbx_description
1 polymer ?
#
loop_
_entity_poly.entity_id
_entity_poly.type
_entity_poly.pdbx_seq_one_letter_code
_entity_poly.pdbx_strand_id
1 'polypeptide(L)'
;MSDDNDNGESFDEFKGRPDPTEGGITVNEMVMGFGFVLIIAGFVLGLIRLQGLNGGELSADYDGLLDQLYLSYIIMFVGMLITSFLGFGGMFKRAMTSFISSEE
;
A
#
# COMPACT_ATOMS: atom_id res chain seq x y z
N MET A 1 -41.07 -21.64 53.74
CA MET A 1 -39.67 -21.68 54.20
C MET A 1 -38.88 -20.94 53.15
N SER A 2 -38.42 -19.74 53.52
CA SER A 2 -37.58 -18.85 52.76
C SER A 2 -36.13 -19.25 53.02
N ASP A 3 -35.41 -19.65 51.97
CA ASP A 3 -33.96 -19.76 52.01
C ASP A 3 -33.39 -18.69 51.08
N ASP A 4 -33.14 -17.54 51.69
CA ASP A 4 -32.15 -16.57 51.26
C ASP A 4 -30.78 -17.27 51.19
N ASN A 5 -30.18 -17.35 50.01
CA ASN A 5 -28.73 -17.55 49.92
C ASN A 5 -28.14 -16.53 48.96
N ASP A 6 -28.07 -15.33 49.51
CA ASP A 6 -27.39 -14.13 49.02
C ASP A 6 -25.86 -14.35 49.13
N ASN A 7 -25.30 -15.19 48.25
CA ASN A 7 -23.85 -15.35 48.14
C ASN A 7 -23.35 -14.58 46.92
N GLY A 8 -23.08 -13.29 47.15
CA GLY A 8 -22.51 -12.31 46.23
C GLY A 8 -21.04 -12.55 45.86
N GLU A 9 -20.71 -13.74 45.37
CA GLU A 9 -19.42 -14.00 44.73
C GLU A 9 -19.61 -13.80 43.22
N SER A 10 -19.77 -12.54 42.83
CA SER A 10 -19.64 -12.10 41.42
C SER A 10 -18.17 -12.29 41.05
N PHE A 11 -17.82 -13.47 40.54
CA PHE A 11 -16.55 -13.69 39.88
C PHE A 11 -16.34 -12.56 38.87
N ASP A 12 -15.31 -11.74 39.06
CA ASP A 12 -14.86 -10.81 38.03
C ASP A 12 -14.44 -11.66 36.83
N GLU A 13 -15.36 -11.79 35.87
CA GLU A 13 -15.12 -12.48 34.61
C GLU A 13 -13.83 -11.91 34.03
N PHE A 14 -12.79 -12.75 34.00
CA PHE A 14 -11.49 -12.36 33.48
C PHE A 14 -11.69 -11.94 32.03
N LYS A 15 -11.82 -10.63 31.82
CA LYS A 15 -11.81 -10.03 30.50
C LYS A 15 -10.39 -10.22 29.99
N GLY A 16 -10.20 -11.31 29.26
CA GLY A 16 -8.99 -11.53 28.49
C GLY A 16 -8.62 -10.22 27.80
N ARG A 17 -7.33 -9.88 27.83
CA ARG A 17 -6.84 -8.69 27.12
C ARG A 17 -7.46 -8.71 25.72
N PRO A 18 -7.98 -7.57 25.23
CA PRO A 18 -8.58 -7.53 23.90
C PRO A 18 -7.62 -8.19 22.94
N ASP A 19 -8.12 -9.18 22.19
CA ASP A 19 -7.30 -9.91 21.22
C ASP A 19 -6.54 -8.88 20.39
N PRO A 20 -5.21 -9.02 20.26
CA PRO A 20 -4.43 -8.08 19.48
C PRO A 20 -5.07 -8.02 18.10
N THR A 21 -5.48 -6.84 17.67
CA THR A 21 -6.14 -6.62 16.38
C THR A 21 -5.27 -7.31 15.33
N GLU A 22 -5.72 -8.44 14.80
CA GLU A 22 -4.98 -9.16 13.78
C GLU A 22 -4.71 -8.16 12.67
N GLY A 23 -3.42 -7.85 12.48
CA GLY A 23 -2.95 -6.98 11.41
C GLY A 23 -3.14 -7.71 10.09
N GLY A 24 -4.39 -7.88 9.68
CA GLY A 24 -4.74 -8.35 8.34
C GLY A 24 -4.20 -7.37 7.31
N ILE A 25 -4.01 -7.87 6.10
CA ILE A 25 -3.61 -7.03 4.95
C ILE A 25 -4.59 -5.86 4.87
N THR A 26 -4.08 -4.66 5.13
CA THR A 26 -4.92 -3.47 5.09
C THR A 26 -5.22 -3.10 3.65
N VAL A 27 -6.37 -2.48 3.39
CA VAL A 27 -6.71 -1.95 2.05
C VAL A 27 -5.60 -1.03 1.53
N ASN A 28 -4.93 -0.30 2.43
CA ASN A 28 -3.78 0.54 2.09
C ASN A 28 -2.57 -0.27 1.59
N GLU A 29 -2.25 -1.41 2.20
CA GLU A 29 -1.20 -2.31 1.71
C GLU A 29 -1.53 -2.93 0.36
N MET A 30 -2.79 -3.30 0.12
CA MET A 30 -3.21 -3.81 -1.18
C MET A 30 -3.01 -2.77 -2.29
N VAL A 31 -3.38 -1.52 -2.03
CA VAL A 31 -3.25 -0.44 -3.02
C VAL A 31 -1.78 -0.04 -3.20
N MET A 32 -0.96 -0.05 -2.15
CA MET A 32 0.49 0.13 -2.27
C MET A 32 1.13 -1.00 -3.09
N GLY A 33 0.75 -2.25 -2.83
CA GLY A 33 1.21 -3.41 -3.61
C GLY A 33 0.83 -3.30 -5.08
N PHE A 34 -0.40 -2.85 -5.37
CA PHE A 34 -0.84 -2.58 -6.74
C PHE A 34 -0.02 -1.47 -7.41
N GLY A 35 0.22 -0.35 -6.71
CA GLY A 35 1.09 0.72 -7.21
C GLY A 35 2.51 0.24 -7.51
N PHE A 36 3.06 -0.63 -6.65
CA PHE A 36 4.37 -1.22 -6.86
C PHE A 36 4.41 -2.14 -8.08
N VAL A 37 3.38 -2.96 -8.30
CA VAL A 37 3.24 -3.80 -9.50
C VAL A 37 3.19 -2.94 -10.76
N LEU A 38 2.49 -1.81 -10.75
CA LEU A 38 2.46 -0.86 -11.87
C LEU A 38 3.84 -0.30 -12.19
N ILE A 39 4.63 0.03 -11.17
CA ILE A 39 6.02 0.51 -11.35
C ILE A 39 6.86 -0.57 -12.03
N ILE A 40 6.82 -1.81 -11.53
CA ILE A 40 7.58 -2.91 -12.13
C ILE A 40 7.12 -3.20 -13.56
N ALA A 41 5.82 -3.25 -13.80
CA ALA A 41 5.27 -3.49 -15.13
C ALA A 41 5.68 -2.40 -16.12
N GLY A 42 5.56 -1.12 -15.73
CA GLY A 42 6.02 0.00 -16.55
C GLY A 42 7.53 -0.04 -16.79
N PHE A 43 8.32 -0.40 -15.79
CA PHE A 43 9.77 -0.54 -15.91
C PHE A 43 10.17 -1.65 -16.89
N VAL A 44 9.59 -2.85 -16.77
CA VAL A 44 9.86 -3.97 -17.67
C VAL A 44 9.45 -3.65 -19.10
N LEU A 45 8.26 -3.06 -19.30
CA LEU A 45 7.82 -2.61 -20.62
C LEU A 45 8.77 -1.56 -21.22
N GLY A 46 9.24 -0.61 -20.40
CA GLY A 46 10.20 0.39 -20.82
C GLY A 46 11.54 -0.22 -21.25
N LEU A 47 12.08 -1.18 -20.49
CA LEU A 47 13.33 -1.86 -20.83
C LEU A 47 13.25 -2.66 -22.14
N ILE A 48 12.15 -3.39 -22.36
CA ILE A 48 11.94 -4.14 -23.60
C ILE A 48 11.97 -3.19 -24.82
N ARG A 49 11.35 -2.01 -24.70
CA ARG A 49 11.31 -1.02 -25.78
C ARG A 49 12.63 -0.29 -25.96
N LEU A 50 13.34 0.00 -24.86
CA LEU A 50 14.68 0.57 -24.93
C LEU A 50 15.66 -0.37 -25.65
N GLN A 51 15.57 -1.68 -25.40
CA GLN A 51 16.36 -2.67 -26.14
C GLN A 51 15.97 -2.73 -27.62
N GLY A 52 14.68 -2.63 -27.94
CA GLY A 52 14.22 -2.54 -29.34
C GLY A 52 14.74 -1.30 -30.07
N LEU A 53 14.74 -0.14 -29.41
CA LEU A 53 15.28 1.11 -29.97
C LEU A 53 16.81 1.07 -30.14
N ASN A 54 17.52 0.39 -29.23
CA ASN A 54 18.98 0.23 -29.31
C ASN A 54 19.41 -0.83 -30.36
N GLY A 55 18.53 -1.78 -30.68
CA GLY A 55 18.77 -2.85 -31.66
C GLY A 55 18.84 -2.40 -33.13
N GLY A 56 18.55 -1.13 -33.43
CA GLY A 56 18.68 -0.57 -34.78
C GLY A 56 17.68 -1.12 -35.81
N GLU A 57 16.57 -1.72 -35.36
CA GLU A 57 15.52 -2.21 -36.27
C GLU A 57 14.83 -1.04 -36.99
N LEU A 58 14.69 -1.21 -38.30
CA LEU A 58 14.40 -0.18 -39.30
C LEU A 58 13.23 0.74 -38.92
N SER A 59 13.55 2.03 -38.83
CA SER A 59 12.87 3.27 -39.31
C SER A 59 11.38 3.33 -39.70
N ALA A 60 10.63 2.23 -39.84
CA ALA A 60 9.20 2.23 -40.14
C ALA A 60 8.31 2.24 -38.88
N ASP A 61 8.78 1.66 -37.76
CA ASP A 61 8.01 1.53 -36.50
C ASP A 61 8.63 2.32 -35.33
N TYR A 62 9.60 3.20 -35.61
CA TYR A 62 10.30 4.01 -34.59
C TYR A 62 9.33 4.86 -33.76
N ASP A 63 8.35 5.50 -34.39
CA ASP A 63 7.33 6.30 -33.69
C ASP A 63 6.44 5.43 -32.79
N GLY A 64 6.05 4.23 -33.24
CA GLY A 64 5.28 3.30 -32.42
C GLY A 64 6.07 2.76 -31.22
N LEU A 65 7.38 2.53 -31.40
CA LEU A 65 8.29 2.16 -30.31
C LEU A 65 8.47 3.29 -29.30
N LEU A 66 8.53 4.55 -29.76
CA LEU A 66 8.59 5.74 -28.90
C LEU A 66 7.30 5.93 -28.10
N ASP A 67 6.15 5.83 -28.75
CA ASP A 67 4.83 5.96 -28.11
C ASP A 67 4.65 4.90 -27.02
N GLN A 68 5.11 3.68 -27.27
CA GLN A 68 5.05 2.61 -26.29
C GLN A 68 6.05 2.81 -25.14
N LEU A 69 7.21 3.41 -25.41
CA LEU A 69 8.14 3.83 -24.36
C LEU A 69 7.53 4.94 -23.49
N TYR A 70 6.89 5.95 -24.08
CA TYR A 70 6.16 6.98 -23.34
C TYR A 70 5.01 6.42 -22.52
N LEU A 71 4.25 5.46 -23.07
CA LEU A 71 3.21 4.76 -22.34
C LEU A 71 3.77 4.05 -21.10
N SER A 72 4.93 3.40 -21.22
CA SER A 72 5.59 2.74 -20.11
C SER A 72 5.98 3.73 -18.99
N TYR A 73 6.43 4.93 -19.37
CA TYR A 73 6.75 6.00 -18.43
C TYR A 73 5.49 6.54 -17.73
N ILE A 74 4.37 6.68 -18.45
CA ILE A 74 3.09 7.09 -17.85
C ILE A 74 2.63 6.03 -16.83
N ILE A 75 2.72 4.74 -17.16
CA ILE A 75 2.35 3.65 -16.23
C ILE A 75 3.21 3.70 -14.97
N MET A 76 4.54 3.84 -15.11
CA MET A 76 5.42 4.03 -13.96
C MET A 76 5.07 5.27 -13.15
N PHE A 77 4.78 6.39 -13.82
CA PHE A 77 4.42 7.64 -13.16
C PHE A 77 3.16 7.49 -12.31
N VAL A 78 2.11 6.87 -12.86
CA VAL A 78 0.88 6.58 -12.12
C VAL A 78 1.17 5.66 -10.93
N GLY A 79 1.97 4.62 -11.11
CA GLY A 79 2.42 3.75 -10.02
C GLY A 79 3.12 4.52 -8.90
N MET A 80 4.04 5.42 -9.27
CA MET A 80 4.75 6.30 -8.33
C MET A 80 3.82 7.27 -7.61
N LEU A 81 2.81 7.83 -8.29
CA LEU A 81 1.82 8.68 -7.63
C LEU A 81 1.02 7.86 -6.60
N ILE A 82 0.52 6.69 -6.96
CA ILE A 82 -0.25 5.83 -6.05
C ILE A 82 0.59 5.48 -4.82
N THR A 83 1.82 5.00 -5.02
CA THR A 83 2.70 4.63 -3.89
C THR A 83 3.14 5.83 -3.07
N SER A 84 3.36 6.99 -3.69
CA SER A 84 3.78 8.20 -2.97
C SER A 84 2.63 8.80 -2.18
N PHE A 85 1.47 9.03 -2.78
CA PHE A 85 0.33 9.66 -2.07
C PHE A 85 -0.21 8.78 -0.94
N LEU A 86 -0.32 7.47 -1.15
CA LEU A 86 -0.89 6.56 -0.15
C LEU A 86 0.15 6.01 0.83
N GLY A 87 1.36 5.70 0.35
CA GLY A 87 2.47 5.27 1.21
C GLY A 87 3.00 6.40 2.08
N PHE A 88 3.23 7.59 1.49
CA PHE A 88 3.66 8.75 2.27
C PHE A 88 2.53 9.31 3.12
N GLY A 89 1.28 9.33 2.64
CA GLY A 89 0.14 9.83 3.40
C GLY A 89 -0.10 9.08 4.72
N GLY A 90 0.06 7.76 4.72
CA GLY A 90 -0.03 6.94 5.92
C GLY A 90 1.12 7.18 6.91
N MET A 91 2.35 7.31 6.42
CA MET A 91 3.53 7.60 7.24
C MET A 91 3.53 9.03 7.78
N PHE A 92 3.12 10.00 6.97
CA PHE A 92 2.99 11.41 7.33
C PHE A 92 1.94 11.64 8.41
N LYS A 93 0.76 11.00 8.27
CA LYS A 93 -0.29 11.09 9.30
C LYS A 93 0.18 10.52 10.64
N ARG A 94 0.88 9.38 10.61
CA ARG A 94 1.50 8.78 11.81
C ARG A 94 2.55 9.69 12.45
N ALA A 95 3.41 10.31 11.65
CA ALA A 95 4.43 11.25 12.13
C ALA A 95 3.80 12.50 12.76
N MET A 96 2.80 13.11 12.13
CA MET A 96 2.08 14.27 12.67
C MET A 96 1.37 13.93 13.98
N THR A 97 0.74 12.76 14.09
CA THR A 97 0.13 12.32 15.36
C THR A 97 1.15 12.06 16.46
N SER A 98 2.37 11.61 16.14
CA SER A 98 3.41 11.43 17.17
C SER A 98 3.97 12.75 17.70
N PHE A 99 3.99 13.81 16.88
CA PHE A 99 4.38 15.14 17.34
C PHE A 99 3.31 15.76 18.22
N ILE A 100 2.04 15.71 17.83
CA ILE A 100 0.95 16.33 18.61
C ILE A 100 0.70 15.61 19.95
N SER A 101 0.93 14.29 20.01
CA SER A 101 0.81 13.50 21.25
C SER A 101 2.03 13.64 22.18
N SER A 102 3.15 14.18 21.71
CA SER A 102 4.32 14.43 22.57
C SER A 102 4.23 15.77 23.32
N GLU A 103 3.20 16.57 23.02
CA GLU A 103 2.98 17.89 23.61
C GLU A 103 1.86 17.92 24.66
N GLU A 104 1.31 16.77 25.05
CA GLU A 104 0.44 16.57 26.23
C GLU A 104 1.16 15.82 27.37
#